data_AF-A0A7S2BMH3-F1
#
_entry.id   AF-A0A7S2BMH3-F1
#
_cell.length_a   1.000
_cell.length_b   1.000
_cell.length_c   1.000
_cell.angle_alpha   90.00
_cell.angle_beta   90.00
_cell.angle_gamma   90.00
#
_symmetry.space_group_name_H-M   'P 1'
#
loop_
_entity.id
_entity.type
_entity.pdbx_description
1 polymer ?
#
loop_
_entity_poly.entity_id
_entity_poly.type
_entity_poly.pdbx_seq_one_letter_code
_entity_poly.pdbx_strand_id
1 'polypeptide(L)'
;IRGDLVKAMMDLSEKWKNGLALDGVLIELTGVADPAPVVQTFFLYPDVGRNFYIDNVVALVDAKHAIKKLDESQQDPEGKGTAGAQIAFSSTVLLNKTDLVDGEELEEIERRVKQVNSSVEILRCEQARAPMDKLFGVGAFNLE
;
A
#
# COMPACT_ATOMS: atom_id res chain seq x y z
N ILE A 1 -13.83 11.79 5.30
CA ILE A 1 -12.56 11.14 4.92
C ILE A 1 -11.78 11.95 3.88
N ARG A 2 -12.19 12.04 2.60
CA ARG A 2 -11.40 12.76 1.57
C ARG A 2 -11.12 14.23 1.94
N GLY A 3 -12.14 14.96 2.40
CA GLY A 3 -11.97 16.35 2.86
C GLY A 3 -11.04 16.48 4.07
N ASP A 4 -11.10 15.52 5.00
CA ASP A 4 -10.25 15.52 6.21
C ASP A 4 -8.79 15.23 5.86
N LEU A 5 -8.55 14.31 4.91
CA LEU A 5 -7.21 14.04 4.40
C LEU A 5 -6.63 15.27 3.71
N VAL A 6 -7.38 15.91 2.80
CA VAL A 6 -6.92 17.14 2.13
C VAL A 6 -6.56 18.20 3.17
N LYS A 7 -7.43 18.43 4.15
CA LYS A 7 -7.16 19.40 5.22
C LYS A 7 -5.89 19.06 6.01
N ALA A 8 -5.72 17.81 6.43
CA ALA A 8 -4.54 17.38 7.15
C ALA A 8 -3.25 17.56 6.33
N MET A 9 -3.27 17.23 5.04
CA MET A 9 -2.12 17.43 4.14
C MET A 9 -1.80 18.92 3.96
N MET A 10 -2.81 19.77 3.83
CA MET A 10 -2.62 21.23 3.73
C MET A 10 -2.02 21.80 5.02
N ASP A 11 -2.55 21.42 6.18
CA ASP A 11 -2.04 21.83 7.49
C ASP A 11 -0.57 21.39 7.69
N LEU A 12 -0.21 20.18 7.22
CA LEU A 12 1.18 19.70 7.23
C LEU A 12 2.08 20.52 6.29
N SER A 13 1.61 20.84 5.08
CA SER A 13 2.34 21.69 4.14
C SER A 13 2.61 23.09 4.73
N GLU A 14 1.63 23.68 5.41
CA GLU A 14 1.82 24.97 6.08
C GLU A 14 2.86 24.88 7.21
N LYS A 15 2.78 23.86 8.06
CA LYS A 15 3.78 23.65 9.13
C LYS A 15 5.18 23.43 8.57
N TRP A 16 5.31 22.65 7.50
CA TRP A 16 6.58 22.42 6.82
C TRP A 16 7.17 23.72 6.26
N LYS A 17 6.35 24.54 5.59
CA LYS A 17 6.75 25.87 5.11
C LYS A 17 7.18 26.81 6.24
N ASN A 18 6.65 26.60 7.45
CA ASN A 18 7.00 27.35 8.66
C ASN A 18 8.15 26.71 9.47
N GLY A 19 8.89 25.75 8.91
CA GLY A 19 10.12 25.21 9.49
C GLY A 19 9.95 23.89 10.25
N LEU A 20 8.79 23.21 10.17
CA LEU A 20 8.69 21.82 10.61
C LEU A 20 9.61 20.94 9.76
N ALA A 21 10.55 20.23 10.38
CA ALA A 21 11.31 19.18 9.71
C ALA A 21 10.37 18.03 9.35
N LEU A 22 10.19 17.79 8.05
CA LEU A 22 9.29 16.77 7.53
C LEU A 22 9.91 16.17 6.25
N ASP A 23 10.32 14.91 6.33
CA ASP A 23 10.89 14.17 5.20
C ASP A 23 9.83 13.35 4.43
N GLY A 24 8.74 12.98 5.10
CA GLY A 24 7.68 12.16 4.51
C GLY A 24 6.47 12.01 5.43
N VAL A 25 5.39 11.46 4.86
CA VAL A 25 4.13 11.22 5.56
C VAL A 25 3.73 9.76 5.34
N LEU A 26 3.53 9.01 6.41
CA LEU A 26 2.96 7.67 6.36
C LEU A 26 1.45 7.76 6.57
N ILE A 27 0.67 7.27 5.60
CA ILE A 27 -0.78 7.22 5.68
C ILE A 27 -1.20 5.78 5.92
N GLU A 28 -1.70 5.50 7.12
CA GLU A 28 -2.32 4.21 7.42
C GLU A 28 -3.79 4.22 6.98
N LEU A 29 -4.19 3.18 6.24
CA LEU A 29 -5.57 2.95 5.87
C LEU A 29 -6.16 1.89 6.81
N THR A 30 -7.33 2.17 7.37
CA THR A 30 -7.95 1.26 8.32
C THR A 30 -8.52 0.02 7.62
N GLY A 31 -8.08 -1.18 8.02
CA GLY A 31 -8.70 -2.46 7.65
C GLY A 31 -8.86 -2.68 6.14
N VAL A 32 -10.10 -2.79 5.68
CA VAL A 32 -10.49 -3.04 4.27
C VAL A 32 -10.61 -1.76 3.44
N ALA A 33 -9.98 -0.67 3.88
CA ALA A 33 -10.02 0.58 3.15
C ALA A 33 -9.40 0.42 1.75
N ASP A 34 -10.09 0.99 0.76
CA ASP A 34 -9.61 1.06 -0.61
C ASP A 34 -8.51 2.15 -0.71
N PRO A 35 -7.30 1.83 -1.21
CA PRO A 35 -6.25 2.82 -1.42
C PRO A 35 -6.56 3.81 -2.54
N ALA A 36 -7.41 3.46 -3.52
CA ALA A 36 -7.64 4.29 -4.69
C ALA A 36 -8.21 5.69 -4.34
N PRO A 37 -9.24 5.86 -3.47
CA PRO A 37 -9.71 7.19 -3.06
C PRO A 37 -8.67 8.07 -2.38
N VAL A 38 -7.71 7.47 -1.66
CA VAL A 38 -6.61 8.20 -1.01
C VAL A 38 -5.62 8.68 -2.05
N VAL A 39 -5.17 7.78 -2.92
CA VAL A 39 -4.26 8.13 -4.00
C VAL A 39 -4.84 9.18 -4.93
N GLN A 40 -6.10 9.03 -5.34
CA GLN A 40 -6.83 10.03 -6.15
C GLN A 40 -6.79 11.43 -5.54
N THR A 41 -6.70 11.56 -4.21
CA THR A 41 -6.63 12.88 -3.55
C THR A 41 -5.38 13.65 -3.98
N PHE A 42 -4.26 12.98 -4.20
CA PHE A 42 -3.01 13.62 -4.61
C PHE A 42 -3.05 14.13 -6.08
N PHE A 43 -3.91 13.55 -6.92
CA PHE A 43 -4.09 13.96 -8.30
C PHE A 43 -5.22 14.97 -8.50
N LEU A 44 -6.31 14.82 -7.74
CA LEU A 44 -7.51 15.66 -7.88
C LEU A 44 -7.38 17.01 -7.18
N TYR A 45 -6.46 17.16 -6.22
CA TYR A 45 -6.26 18.39 -5.47
C TYR A 45 -4.85 18.95 -5.74
N PRO A 46 -4.73 19.93 -6.66
CA PRO A 46 -3.43 20.45 -7.10
C PRO A 46 -2.56 20.98 -5.97
N ASP A 47 -3.15 21.55 -4.92
CA ASP A 47 -2.37 22.09 -3.79
C ASP A 47 -1.73 20.98 -2.93
N VAL A 48 -2.35 19.79 -2.88
CA VAL A 48 -1.73 18.62 -2.27
C VAL A 48 -0.62 18.10 -3.19
N GLY A 49 -0.93 17.87 -4.47
CA GLY A 49 0.03 17.33 -5.45
C GLY A 49 1.24 18.23 -5.75
N ARG A 50 1.17 19.54 -5.43
CA ARG A 50 2.31 20.47 -5.54
C ARG A 50 3.34 20.30 -4.44
N ASN A 51 2.90 19.91 -3.23
CA ASN A 51 3.78 19.84 -2.05
C ASN A 51 4.11 18.39 -1.66
N PHE A 52 3.32 17.43 -2.14
CA PHE A 52 3.49 16.01 -1.83
C PHE A 52 3.36 15.17 -3.08
N TYR A 53 4.08 14.06 -3.11
CA TYR A 53 3.92 12.98 -4.08
C TYR A 53 3.77 11.67 -3.32
N ILE A 54 3.23 10.65 -4.00
CA ILE A 54 3.14 9.30 -3.44
C ILE A 54 4.41 8.57 -3.84
N ASP A 55 5.21 8.19 -2.85
CA ASP A 55 6.46 7.45 -3.06
C ASP A 55 6.20 5.95 -3.29
N ASN A 56 5.37 5.35 -2.44
CA ASN A 56 5.11 3.91 -2.44
C ASN A 56 3.69 3.65 -1.90
N VAL A 57 3.05 2.61 -2.39
CA VAL A 57 1.81 2.05 -1.82
C VAL A 57 2.13 0.63 -1.37
N VAL A 58 2.06 0.39 -0.06
CA VAL A 58 2.49 -0.86 0.55
C VAL A 58 1.31 -1.66 1.05
N ALA A 59 1.15 -2.89 0.57
CA ALA A 59 0.20 -3.86 1.10
C ALA A 59 0.90 -4.82 2.06
N LEU A 60 0.46 -4.87 3.32
CA LEU A 60 0.93 -5.85 4.30
C LEU A 60 0.06 -7.10 4.21
N VAL A 61 0.64 -8.21 3.74
CA VAL A 61 -0.07 -9.47 3.51
C VAL A 61 0.33 -10.49 4.58
N ASP A 62 -0.66 -11.08 5.23
CA ASP A 62 -0.47 -12.22 6.13
C ASP A 62 -0.36 -13.50 5.29
N ALA A 63 0.85 -14.07 5.19
CA ALA A 63 1.11 -15.27 4.40
C ALA A 63 0.19 -16.43 4.81
N LYS A 64 -0.07 -16.62 6.10
CA LYS A 64 -0.86 -17.76 6.59
C LYS A 64 -2.31 -17.73 6.13
N HIS A 65 -2.83 -16.54 5.81
CA HIS A 65 -4.22 -16.35 5.42
C HIS A 65 -4.36 -15.84 3.97
N ALA A 66 -3.26 -15.66 3.25
CA ALA A 66 -3.21 -14.98 1.95
C ALA A 66 -4.08 -15.68 0.90
N ILE A 67 -3.93 -17.00 0.73
CA ILE A 67 -4.70 -17.77 -0.27
C ILE A 67 -6.20 -17.63 -0.05
N LYS A 68 -6.65 -17.88 1.19
CA LYS A 68 -8.07 -17.74 1.55
C LYS A 68 -8.58 -16.33 1.24
N LYS A 69 -7.83 -15.28 1.58
CA LYS A 69 -8.22 -13.89 1.33
C LYS A 69 -8.25 -13.52 -0.14
N LEU A 70 -7.34 -14.07 -0.94
CA LEU A 70 -7.33 -13.89 -2.38
C LEU A 70 -8.52 -14.60 -3.04
N ASP A 71 -8.85 -15.82 -2.60
CA ASP A 71 -10.01 -16.56 -3.10
C ASP A 71 -11.34 -15.88 -2.74
N GLU A 72 -11.46 -15.36 -1.50
CA GLU A 72 -12.59 -14.50 -1.09
C GLU A 72 -12.70 -13.27 -2.01
N SER A 73 -11.57 -12.64 -2.36
CA SER A 73 -11.55 -11.47 -3.23
C SER A 73 -12.04 -11.78 -4.66
N GLN A 74 -11.76 -12.97 -5.18
CA GLN A 74 -12.22 -13.37 -6.52
C GLN A 74 -13.73 -13.63 -6.59
N GLN A 75 -14.36 -13.89 -5.45
CA GLN A 75 -15.79 -14.16 -5.36
C GLN A 75 -16.61 -12.89 -5.09
N ASP A 76 -15.95 -11.77 -4.77
CA ASP A 76 -16.60 -10.49 -4.51
C ASP A 76 -16.83 -9.72 -5.82
N PRO A 77 -18.09 -9.51 -6.25
CA PRO A 77 -18.41 -8.80 -7.47
C PRO A 77 -18.18 -7.28 -7.39
N GLU A 78 -18.13 -6.69 -6.19
CA GLU A 78 -17.81 -5.27 -6.02
C GLU A 78 -16.29 -5.06 -6.03
N GLY A 79 -15.53 -6.03 -5.50
CA GLY A 79 -14.06 -6.10 -5.54
C GLY A 79 -13.32 -5.01 -4.76
N LYS A 80 -13.98 -3.92 -4.36
CA LYS A 80 -13.39 -2.77 -3.65
C LYS A 80 -13.03 -3.12 -2.22
N GLY A 81 -11.84 -2.71 -1.79
CA GLY A 81 -11.37 -2.96 -0.42
C GLY A 81 -11.04 -4.43 -0.12
N THR A 82 -11.14 -5.31 -1.12
CA THR A 82 -10.71 -6.71 -1.02
C THR A 82 -9.19 -6.80 -0.98
N ALA A 83 -8.65 -7.93 -0.48
CA ALA A 83 -7.21 -8.16 -0.49
C ALA A 83 -6.65 -8.11 -1.92
N GLY A 84 -7.40 -8.63 -2.90
CA GLY A 84 -7.06 -8.53 -4.31
C GLY A 84 -6.95 -7.09 -4.79
N ALA A 85 -7.92 -6.23 -4.50
CA ALA A 85 -7.85 -4.82 -4.91
C ALA A 85 -6.71 -4.07 -4.22
N GLN A 86 -6.44 -4.34 -2.94
CA GLN A 86 -5.32 -3.73 -2.22
C GLN A 86 -3.96 -4.13 -2.83
N ILE A 87 -3.78 -5.41 -3.17
CA ILE A 87 -2.57 -5.91 -3.84
C ILE A 87 -2.44 -5.33 -5.25
N ALA A 88 -3.55 -5.29 -6.01
CA ALA A 88 -3.59 -4.72 -7.36
C ALA A 88 -3.15 -3.26 -7.39
N PHE A 89 -3.43 -2.50 -6.32
CA PHE A 89 -3.10 -1.09 -6.23
C PHE A 89 -1.73 -0.81 -5.57
N SER A 90 -1.11 -1.83 -4.96
CA SER A 90 0.17 -1.69 -4.27
C SER A 90 1.35 -1.74 -5.23
N SER A 91 2.39 -0.94 -4.95
CA SER A 91 3.70 -1.06 -5.60
C SER A 91 4.57 -2.10 -4.89
N THR A 92 4.38 -2.26 -3.59
CA THR A 92 5.11 -3.21 -2.76
C THR A 92 4.16 -4.06 -1.93
N VAL A 93 4.38 -5.36 -1.89
CA VAL A 93 3.75 -6.30 -0.96
C VAL A 93 4.79 -6.70 0.09
N LEU A 94 4.52 -6.35 1.35
CA LEU A 94 5.19 -6.93 2.50
C LEU A 94 4.51 -8.25 2.84
N LEU A 95 5.07 -9.35 2.35
CA LEU A 95 4.58 -10.69 2.65
C LEU A 95 5.10 -11.13 4.02
N ASN A 96 4.28 -10.96 5.04
CA ASN A 96 4.63 -11.16 6.45
C ASN A 96 4.18 -12.54 6.96
N LYS A 97 4.74 -12.96 8.09
CA LYS A 97 4.50 -14.27 8.74
C LYS A 97 4.92 -15.45 7.86
N THR A 98 6.00 -15.25 7.11
CA THR A 98 6.55 -16.29 6.23
C THR A 98 7.07 -17.51 7.01
N ASP A 99 7.32 -17.35 8.31
CA ASP A 99 7.65 -18.41 9.26
C ASP A 99 6.49 -19.39 9.54
N LEU A 100 5.24 -19.05 9.19
CA LEU A 100 4.04 -19.85 9.48
C LEU A 100 3.57 -20.73 8.31
N VAL A 101 4.28 -20.68 7.19
CA VAL A 101 3.99 -21.39 5.94
C VAL A 101 5.24 -22.12 5.46
N ASP A 102 5.07 -23.22 4.74
CA ASP A 102 6.21 -23.92 4.13
C ASP A 102 6.60 -23.32 2.78
N GLY A 103 7.67 -23.85 2.17
CA GLY A 103 8.19 -23.32 0.91
C GLY A 103 7.20 -23.44 -0.26
N GLU A 104 6.43 -24.52 -0.33
CA GLU A 104 5.46 -24.74 -1.40
C GLU A 104 4.26 -23.78 -1.26
N GLU A 105 3.75 -23.62 -0.04
CA GLU A 105 2.69 -22.66 0.28
C GLU A 105 3.16 -21.22 -0.02
N LEU A 106 4.41 -20.89 0.32
CA LEU A 106 4.99 -19.57 0.06
C LEU A 106 5.11 -19.25 -1.43
N GLU A 107 5.61 -20.20 -2.24
CA GLU A 107 5.69 -20.04 -3.69
C GLU A 107 4.31 -19.87 -4.33
N GLU A 108 3.32 -20.63 -3.85
CA GLU A 108 1.93 -20.48 -4.31
C GLU A 108 1.36 -19.10 -3.95
N ILE A 109 1.60 -18.60 -2.74
CA ILE A 109 1.15 -17.26 -2.33
C ILE A 109 1.77 -16.20 -3.23
N GLU A 110 3.08 -16.24 -3.47
CA GLU A 110 3.74 -15.27 -4.33
C GLU A 110 3.23 -15.32 -5.77
N ARG A 111 2.99 -16.53 -6.29
CA ARG A 111 2.36 -16.71 -7.60
C ARG A 111 0.99 -16.07 -7.65
N ARG A 112 0.14 -16.27 -6.63
CA ARG A 112 -1.21 -15.68 -6.56
C ARG A 112 -1.16 -14.16 -6.43
N VAL A 113 -0.25 -13.62 -5.63
CA VAL A 113 0.01 -12.17 -5.55
C VAL A 113 0.42 -11.63 -6.93
N LYS A 114 1.33 -12.31 -7.63
CA LYS A 114 1.77 -11.92 -8.98
C LYS A 114 0.70 -12.06 -10.06
N GLN A 115 -0.27 -12.96 -9.89
CA GLN A 115 -1.43 -13.03 -10.77
C GLN A 115 -2.35 -11.81 -10.63
N VAL A 116 -2.44 -11.24 -9.43
CA VAL A 116 -3.21 -10.02 -9.18
C VAL A 116 -2.43 -8.80 -9.66
N ASN A 117 -1.13 -8.73 -9.35
CA ASN A 117 -0.27 -7.63 -9.73
C ASN A 117 1.12 -8.15 -10.16
N SER A 118 1.38 -8.18 -11.46
CA SER A 118 2.62 -8.74 -12.00
C SER A 118 3.85 -7.89 -11.72
N SER A 119 3.68 -6.57 -11.59
CA SER A 119 4.78 -5.61 -11.39
C SER A 119 5.17 -5.40 -9.92
N VAL A 120 4.34 -5.85 -8.96
CA VAL A 120 4.56 -5.59 -7.53
C VAL A 120 5.90 -6.14 -7.01
N GLU A 121 6.64 -5.36 -6.22
CA GLU A 121 7.80 -5.90 -5.48
C GLU A 121 7.29 -6.70 -4.28
N ILE A 122 7.75 -7.95 -4.12
CA ILE A 122 7.38 -8.78 -2.96
C ILE A 122 8.57 -8.84 -2.01
N LEU A 123 8.37 -8.40 -0.77
CA LEU A 123 9.34 -8.45 0.30
C LEU A 123 8.85 -9.43 1.37
N ARG A 124 9.49 -10.60 1.44
CA ARG A 124 9.26 -11.59 2.49
C ARG A 124 9.75 -11.03 3.83
N CYS A 125 8.94 -11.17 4.87
CA CYS A 125 9.31 -10.76 6.22
C CYS A 125 8.61 -11.59 7.31
N GLU A 126 9.11 -11.38 8.53
CA GLU A 126 8.55 -11.89 9.78
C GLU A 126 8.37 -10.70 10.72
N GLN A 127 7.27 -10.67 11.48
CA GLN A 127 6.96 -9.56 12.41
C GLN A 127 7.01 -8.17 11.73
N ALA A 128 6.68 -8.10 10.43
CA ALA A 128 6.76 -6.91 9.58
C ALA A 128 8.15 -6.24 9.53
N ARG A 129 9.22 -6.98 9.79
CA ARG A 129 10.59 -6.46 9.68
C ARG A 129 11.03 -6.47 8.23
N ALA A 130 11.14 -5.29 7.64
CA ALA A 130 11.63 -5.11 6.28
C ALA A 130 12.68 -3.99 6.18
N PRO A 131 13.55 -4.02 5.15
CA PRO A 131 14.53 -2.97 4.93
C PRO A 131 13.84 -1.63 4.64
N MET A 132 14.16 -0.60 5.42
CA MET A 132 13.51 0.72 5.30
C MET A 132 13.83 1.40 3.97
N ASP A 133 15.02 1.16 3.42
CA ASP A 133 15.48 1.62 2.10
C ASP A 133 14.73 0.98 0.93
N LYS A 134 13.95 -0.07 1.20
CA LYS A 134 13.03 -0.70 0.25
C LYS A 134 11.58 -0.21 0.38
N LEU A 135 11.28 0.58 1.42
CA LEU A 135 9.92 1.07 1.68
C LEU A 135 9.77 2.57 1.47
N PHE A 136 10.81 3.36 1.78
CA PHE A 136 10.76 4.81 1.76
C PHE A 136 11.81 5.39 0.81
N GLY A 137 11.40 6.37 0.00
CA GLY A 137 12.25 7.06 -0.97
C GLY A 137 12.56 6.22 -2.21
N VAL A 138 11.71 5.24 -2.54
CA VAL A 138 11.92 4.29 -3.63
C VAL A 138 11.30 4.73 -4.95
N GLY A 139 10.39 5.71 -4.94
CA GLY A 139 9.67 6.16 -6.14
C GLY A 139 8.93 5.04 -6.87
N ALA A 140 8.46 4.03 -6.12
CA ALA A 140 7.88 2.80 -6.66
C ALA A 140 6.44 2.99 -7.15
N PHE A 141 5.77 4.07 -6.76
CA PHE A 141 4.42 4.36 -7.21
C PHE A 141 4.42 5.14 -8.53
N ASN A 142 3.88 4.51 -9.58
CA ASN A 142 3.60 5.16 -10.86
C ASN A 142 2.12 4.91 -11.23
N LEU A 143 1.47 5.93 -11.79
CA LEU A 143 0.07 5.90 -12.22
C LEU A 143 -0.07 5.79 -13.75
N GLU A 144 1.05 5.63 -14.46
CA GLU A 144 1.09 5.29 -15.89
C GLU A 144 0.70 3.82 -16.16
#